data_AF-A0A2H0SN62-F1
#
_entry.id   AF-A0A2H0SN62-F1
#
_cell.length_a   1.000
_cell.length_b   1.000
_cell.length_c   1.000
_cell.angle_alpha   90.00
_cell.angle_beta   90.00
_cell.angle_gamma   90.00
#
_symmetry.space_group_name_H-M   'P 1'
#
loop_
_entity.id
_entity.type
_entity.pdbx_description
1 polymer ?
#
loop_
_entity_poly.entity_id
_entity_poly.type
_entity_poly.pdbx_seq_one_letter_code
_entity_poly.pdbx_strand_id
1 'polypeptide(L)'
;MIAIYKNAQGLLSTRLAQAPEKEILIQVKACFPWSRGKRFLSLQDDKGEEVCLLASLDDLDSQSLHVMREHLQQLGFTFEIIKIIKVEEDVEVRHFAVETLQG
;
A
#
# COMPACT_ATOMS: atom_id res chain seq x y z
N MET A 1 8.36 8.24 15.26
CA MET A 1 7.58 8.63 14.07
C MET A 1 8.48 8.41 12.87
N ILE A 2 8.00 7.67 11.85
CA ILE A 2 8.80 7.31 10.67
C ILE A 2 8.48 8.28 9.54
N ALA A 3 9.52 8.84 8.89
CA ALA A 3 9.34 9.79 7.80
C ALA A 3 9.44 9.06 6.46
N ILE A 4 8.38 9.13 5.64
CA ILE A 4 8.30 8.47 4.34
C ILE A 4 8.26 9.52 3.24
N TYR A 5 9.11 9.37 2.23
CA TYR A 5 9.22 10.32 1.12
C TYR A 5 9.67 9.62 -0.17
N LYS A 6 9.51 10.30 -1.30
CA LYS A 6 10.14 9.90 -2.56
C LYS A 6 11.52 10.54 -2.65
N ASN A 7 12.56 9.75 -2.92
CA ASN A 7 13.90 10.27 -3.11
C ASN A 7 14.06 10.93 -4.50
N ALA A 8 15.26 11.42 -4.82
CA ALA A 8 15.53 12.08 -6.11
C ALA A 8 15.30 11.20 -7.35
N GLN A 9 15.23 9.87 -7.18
CA GLN A 9 14.95 8.90 -8.24
C GLN A 9 13.47 8.52 -8.30
N GLY A 10 12.62 9.12 -7.45
CA GLY A 10 11.20 8.81 -7.34
C GLY A 10 10.89 7.52 -6.57
N LEU A 11 11.91 6.89 -5.96
CA LEU A 11 11.75 5.67 -5.18
C LEU A 11 11.26 5.99 -3.76
N LEU A 12 10.48 5.09 -3.18
CA LEU A 12 10.00 5.23 -1.81
C LEU A 12 11.15 4.97 -0.83
N SER A 13 11.39 5.94 0.04
CA SER A 13 12.47 5.90 1.03
C SER A 13 11.96 6.27 2.42
N THR A 14 12.68 5.80 3.43
CA THR A 14 12.45 6.18 4.83
C THR A 14 13.76 6.48 5.56
N ARG A 15 13.63 7.25 6.66
CA ARG A 15 14.67 7.45 7.67
C ARG A 15 14.11 7.08 9.03
N LEU A 16 14.82 6.18 9.71
CA LEU A 16 14.49 5.75 11.06
C LEU A 16 14.95 6.79 12.07
N ALA A 17 14.17 6.99 13.14
CA ALA A 17 14.55 7.92 14.20
C ALA A 17 15.87 7.55 14.88
N GLN A 18 16.18 6.25 14.96
CA GLN A 18 17.44 5.74 15.51
C GLN A 18 18.67 5.91 14.59
N ALA A 19 18.48 6.22 13.30
CA ALA A 19 19.55 6.40 12.32
C ALA A 19 19.13 7.41 11.23
N PRO A 20 18.94 8.69 11.59
CA PRO A 20 18.37 9.70 10.69
C PRO A 20 19.25 10.01 9.48
N GLU A 21 20.55 9.77 9.56
CA GLU A 21 21.51 9.92 8.46
C GLU A 21 21.41 8.80 7.41
N LYS A 22 20.80 7.67 7.77
CA LYS A 22 20.71 6.50 6.89
C LYS A 22 19.37 6.51 6.17
N GLU A 23 19.42 6.79 4.88
CA GLU A 23 18.30 6.56 3.98
C GLU A 23 18.17 5.06 3.66
N ILE A 24 16.95 4.54 3.76
CA ILE A 24 16.61 3.16 3.45
C ILE A 24 15.56 3.17 2.35
N LEU A 25 15.86 2.53 1.22
CA LEU A 25 14.86 2.26 0.19
C LEU A 25 13.85 1.26 0.74
N ILE A 26 12.57 1.52 0.53
CA ILE A 26 11.50 0.69 1.06
C ILE A 26 10.49 0.26 0.00
N GLN A 27 9.95 -0.93 0.19
CA GLN A 27 8.78 -1.44 -0.51
C GLN A 27 7.63 -1.60 0.47
N VAL A 28 6.40 -1.40 -0.02
CA VAL A 28 5.18 -1.53 0.80
C VAL A 28 4.51 -2.85 0.49
N LYS A 29 4.28 -3.67 1.52
CA LYS A 29 3.58 -4.95 1.40
C LYS A 29 2.36 -4.95 2.32
N ALA A 30 1.18 -5.25 1.75
CA ALA A 30 -0.03 -5.41 2.53
C ALA A 30 0.01 -6.70 3.35
N CYS A 31 -0.14 -6.59 4.67
CA CYS A 31 -0.29 -7.74 5.56
C CYS A 31 -1.76 -8.17 5.66
N PHE A 32 -1.98 -9.40 6.11
CA PHE A 32 -3.33 -9.94 6.31
C PHE A 32 -4.12 -9.08 7.32
N PRO A 33 -5.44 -8.85 7.10
CA PRO A 33 -6.23 -9.32 5.97
C PRO A 33 -6.16 -8.37 4.77
N TRP A 34 -5.98 -8.93 3.57
CA TRP A 34 -5.92 -8.18 2.30
C TRP A 34 -7.20 -7.39 2.01
N SER A 35 -8.32 -7.75 2.64
CA SER A 35 -9.59 -6.98 2.59
C SER A 35 -9.55 -5.66 3.36
N ARG A 36 -8.44 -5.34 4.06
CA ARG A 36 -8.23 -4.08 4.78
C ARG A 36 -6.98 -3.36 4.27
N GLY A 37 -6.91 -3.10 2.97
CA GLY A 37 -5.71 -2.58 2.26
C GLY A 37 -5.07 -1.27 2.74
N LYS A 38 -5.64 -0.58 3.76
CA LYS A 38 -5.05 0.61 4.40
C LYS A 38 -4.52 0.35 5.82
N ARG A 39 -4.54 -0.91 6.27
CA ARG A 39 -4.12 -1.32 7.62
C ARG A 39 -3.11 -2.43 7.53
N PHE A 40 -2.19 -2.45 8.48
CA PHE A 40 -1.10 -3.44 8.57
C PHE A 40 -0.26 -3.48 7.28
N LEU A 41 0.51 -2.43 7.05
CA LEU A 41 1.45 -2.34 5.93
C LEU A 41 2.87 -2.61 6.45
N SER A 42 3.53 -3.63 5.92
CA SER A 42 4.94 -3.90 6.18
C SER A 42 5.78 -3.06 5.23
N LEU A 43 6.66 -2.23 5.79
CA LEU A 43 7.69 -1.49 5.05
C LEU A 43 8.96 -2.34 5.09
N GLN A 44 9.40 -2.80 3.92
CA GLN A 44 10.52 -3.74 3.80
C GLN A 44 11.68 -3.07 3.06
N ASP A 45 12.91 -3.37 3.46
CA ASP A 45 14.10 -2.88 2.75
C ASP A 45 14.35 -3.63 1.43
N ASP A 46 15.46 -3.31 0.77
CA ASP A 46 15.88 -3.95 -0.48
C ASP A 46 16.20 -5.45 -0.35
N LYS A 47 16.37 -5.94 0.88
CA LYS A 47 16.59 -7.36 1.20
C LYS A 47 15.31 -8.08 1.58
N GLY A 48 14.19 -7.36 1.68
CA GLY A 48 12.90 -7.90 2.12
C GLY A 48 12.76 -8.00 3.64
N GLU A 49 13.69 -7.41 4.40
CA GLU A 49 13.61 -7.37 5.86
C GLU A 49 12.65 -6.27 6.30
N GLU A 50 11.80 -6.56 7.30
CA GLU A 50 10.84 -5.58 7.80
C GLU A 50 11.56 -4.48 8.58
N VAL A 51 11.46 -3.26 8.06
CA VAL A 51 11.97 -2.04 8.68
C VAL A 51 10.96 -1.48 9.68
N CYS A 52 9.67 -1.56 9.33
CA CYS A 52 8.59 -1.05 10.16
C CYS A 52 7.24 -1.67 9.75
N LEU A 53 6.44 -2.07 10.74
CA LEU A 53 5.02 -2.39 10.56
C LEU A 53 4.17 -1.15 10.86
N LEU A 54 3.46 -0.67 9.83
CA LEU A 54 2.51 0.43 9.95
C LEU A 54 1.10 -0.14 10.19
N ALA A 55 0.57 0.05 11.40
CA ALA A 55 -0.75 -0.46 11.76
C ALA A 55 -1.88 0.27 11.02
N SER A 56 -1.79 1.60 10.91
CA SER A 56 -2.69 2.44 10.10
C SER A 56 -1.92 3.51 9.35
N LEU A 57 -2.41 3.91 8.17
CA LEU A 57 -1.93 5.12 7.49
C LEU A 57 -2.13 6.38 8.33
N ASP A 58 -3.10 6.38 9.25
CA ASP A 58 -3.37 7.52 10.15
C ASP A 58 -2.26 7.73 11.20
N ASP A 59 -1.34 6.77 11.35
CA ASP A 59 -0.17 6.89 12.24
C ASP A 59 0.97 7.71 11.61
N LEU A 60 0.82 8.11 10.34
CA LEU A 60 1.79 8.92 9.60
C LEU A 60 1.50 10.41 9.76
N ASP A 61 2.56 11.21 9.71
CA ASP A 61 2.42 12.65 9.50
C ASP A 61 1.80 12.95 8.13
N SER A 62 1.26 14.16 7.96
CA SER A 62 0.53 14.58 6.76
C SER A 62 1.33 14.44 5.46
N GLN A 63 2.65 14.65 5.51
CA GLN A 63 3.52 14.57 4.35
C GLN A 63 3.77 13.11 3.95
N SER A 64 4.13 12.28 4.93
CA SER A 64 4.33 10.84 4.77
C SER A 64 3.03 10.15 4.29
N LEU A 65 1.88 10.55 4.84
CA LEU A 65 0.56 10.06 4.45
C LEU A 65 0.25 10.36 2.97
N HIS A 66 0.55 11.57 2.52
CA HIS A 66 0.31 11.96 1.12
C HIS A 66 1.14 11.10 0.16
N VAL A 67 2.45 10.97 0.42
CA VAL A 67 3.36 10.16 -0.39
C VAL A 67 2.92 8.69 -0.42
N MET A 68 2.54 8.13 0.74
CA MET A 68 2.06 6.76 0.84
C MET A 68 0.75 6.54 0.07
N ARG A 69 -0.19 7.48 0.12
CA ARG A 69 -1.45 7.39 -0.64
C ARG A 69 -1.21 7.40 -2.14
N GLU A 70 -0.37 8.31 -2.63
CA GLU A 70 -0.01 8.32 -4.05
C GLU A 70 0.66 7.02 -4.48
N HIS A 71 1.61 6.53 -3.68
CA HIS A 71 2.34 5.32 -4.00
C HIS A 71 1.45 4.07 -3.98
N LEU A 72 0.57 3.95 -2.99
CA LEU A 72 -0.42 2.87 -2.92
C LEU A 72 -1.43 2.94 -4.06
N GLN A 73 -1.83 4.14 -4.50
CA GLN A 73 -2.68 4.29 -5.69
C GLN A 73 -1.96 3.84 -6.97
N GLN A 74 -0.64 4.05 -7.07
CA GLN A 74 0.18 3.60 -8.19
C GLN A 74 0.41 2.07 -8.18
N LEU A 75 0.60 1.47 -7.00
CA LEU A 75 0.86 0.03 -6.84
C LEU A 75 -0.40 -0.83 -6.82
N GLY A 76 -1.49 -0.28 -6.30
CA GLY A 76 -2.67 -1.01 -5.88
C GLY A 76 -3.92 -0.58 -6.63
N PHE A 77 -4.00 -0.95 -7.90
CA PHE A 77 -5.26 -1.10 -8.65
C PHE A 77 -6.14 -2.22 -7.99
N THR A 78 -6.40 -2.12 -6.68
CA THR A 78 -7.30 -2.99 -5.93
C THR A 78 -8.68 -2.37 -6.04
N PHE A 79 -9.44 -2.83 -7.02
CA PHE A 79 -10.85 -2.47 -7.13
C PHE A 79 -11.59 -2.96 -5.89
N GLU A 80 -12.15 -2.02 -5.12
CA GLU A 80 -13.01 -2.38 -4.01
C GLU A 80 -14.40 -2.62 -4.60
N ILE A 81 -14.80 -3.88 -4.73
CA ILE A 81 -16.12 -4.26 -5.25
C ILE A 81 -17.17 -3.91 -4.19
N ILE A 82 -18.02 -2.93 -4.48
CA ILE A 82 -19.13 -2.53 -3.60
C ILE A 82 -20.42 -3.27 -3.95
N LYS A 83 -20.54 -3.77 -5.19
CA LYS A 83 -21.73 -4.50 -5.65
C LYS A 83 -21.40 -5.44 -6.81
N ILE A 84 -22.00 -6.62 -6.84
CA ILE A 84 -22.01 -7.49 -8.02
C ILE A 84 -23.25 -7.14 -8.85
N ILE A 85 -23.02 -6.76 -10.10
CA ILE A 85 -24.05 -6.37 -11.07
C ILE A 85 -24.56 -7.61 -11.82
N LYS A 86 -23.64 -8.47 -12.27
CA LYS A 86 -23.96 -9.66 -13.05
C LYS A 86 -22.93 -10.75 -12.80
N VAL A 87 -23.39 -12.00 -12.83
CA VAL A 87 -22.52 -13.18 -12.89
C VAL A 87 -22.92 -13.97 -14.12
N GLU A 88 -21.97 -14.20 -15.02
CA GLU A 88 -22.14 -15.07 -16.18
C GLU A 88 -21.26 -16.30 -15.99
N GLU A 89 -21.85 -17.48 -16.20
CA GLU A 89 -21.12 -18.74 -16.17
C GLU A 89 -20.77 -19.14 -17.60
N ASP A 90 -19.47 -19.30 -17.83
CA ASP A 90 -18.91 -19.98 -18.98
C ASP A 90 -18.25 -21.26 -18.47
N VAL A 91 -17.97 -22.23 -19.34
CA VAL A 91 -17.43 -23.54 -18.93
C VAL A 91 -16.21 -23.36 -18.02
N GLU A 92 -16.37 -23.76 -16.75
CA GLU A 92 -15.38 -23.65 -15.66
C GLU A 92 -14.94 -22.23 -15.24
N VAL A 93 -15.51 -21.17 -15.82
CA VAL A 93 -15.13 -19.77 -15.55
C VAL A 93 -16.36 -18.92 -15.24
N ARG A 94 -16.26 -18.04 -14.24
CA ARG A 94 -17.31 -17.07 -13.92
C ARG A 94 -16.84 -15.65 -14.22
N HIS A 95 -17.60 -14.95 -15.04
CA HIS A 95 -17.40 -13.53 -15.30
C HIS A 95 -18.29 -12.71 -14.36
N PHE A 96 -17.66 -11.81 -13.61
CA PHE A 96 -18.35 -10.91 -12.68
C PHE A 96 -18.32 -9.49 -13.23
N ALA A 97 -19.50 -8.94 -13.51
CA ALA A 97 -19.65 -7.50 -13.67
C ALA A 97 -19.86 -6.90 -12.29
N VAL A 98 -19.05 -5.91 -11.91
CA VAL A 98 -19.01 -5.35 -10.56
C VAL A 98 -19.01 -3.84 -10.59
N GLU A 99 -19.65 -3.23 -9.61
CA GLU A 99 -19.48 -1.81 -9.30
C GLU A 99 -18.32 -1.69 -8.32
N THR A 100 -17.38 -0.80 -8.62
CA THR A 100 -16.22 -0.55 -7.77
C THR A 100 -16.39 0.79 -7.06
N LEU A 101 -15.78 0.95 -5.89
CA LEU A 101 -15.72 2.25 -5.22
C LEU A 101 -15.07 3.33 -6.11
N GLN A 102 -14.21 2.91 -7.04
CA GLN A 102 -13.43 3.77 -7.93
C GLN A 102 -14.19 4.21 -9.20
N GLY A 103 -15.40 3.68 -9.45
CA GLY A 103 -16.20 3.94 -10.65
C GLY A 103 -16.11 2.84 -11.68
#